data_AF-A0A5C8KZ22-F1
#
_entry.id   AF-A0A5C8KZ22-F1
#
_cell.length_a   1.000
_cell.length_b   1.000
_cell.length_c   1.000
_cell.angle_alpha   90.00
_cell.angle_beta   90.00
_cell.angle_gamma   90.00
#
_symmetry.space_group_name_H-M   'P 1'
#
loop_
_entity.id
_entity.type
_entity.pdbx_description
1 polymer ?
#
loop_
_entity_poly.entity_id
_entity_poly.type
_entity_poly.pdbx_seq_one_letter_code
_entity_poly.pdbx_strand_id
1 'polypeptide(L)'
;MDNEGYRELRLKARRLVHRAGDADDLVQDTLVAALEAGRDDPAWMHGVMRKLAAMQARTAVRRRQREAAVALVLGDDPSTTTLPVEAYSRLRELLASMPPAARRVAVLALHGLAAEEIRWILGVSDTAFRQRLTSIRKSLATAGLSAGEAWAAIPGAGPSRCVDLQYGLLRRALKAAIDRRPGLGTHDADGHLIVLGGDAHRSAPGGN
;
A
#
# COMPACT_ATOMS: atom_id res chain seq x y z
N MET A 1 33.38 15.27 -3.18
CA MET A 1 33.82 14.25 -2.21
C MET A 1 34.96 13.47 -2.84
N ASP A 2 36.04 13.24 -2.09
CA ASP A 2 37.18 12.45 -2.52
C ASP A 2 36.96 10.95 -2.27
N ASN A 3 37.85 10.10 -2.83
CA ASN A 3 37.75 8.64 -2.68
C ASN A 3 37.89 8.18 -1.22
N GLU A 4 38.61 8.94 -0.39
CA GLU A 4 38.79 8.61 1.03
C GLU A 4 37.52 8.91 1.83
N GLY A 5 36.88 10.07 1.62
CA GLY A 5 35.59 10.39 2.21
C GLY A 5 34.49 9.39 1.85
N TYR A 6 34.48 8.90 0.60
CA TYR A 6 33.57 7.84 0.19
C TYR A 6 33.79 6.53 0.95
N ARG A 7 35.05 6.11 1.14
CA ARG A 7 35.40 4.90 1.90
C ARG A 7 34.98 4.99 3.36
N GLU A 8 35.23 6.13 4.01
CA GLU A 8 34.78 6.35 5.38
C GLU A 8 33.25 6.26 5.51
N LEU A 9 32.53 6.85 4.55
CA LEU A 9 31.08 6.84 4.52
C LEU A 9 30.54 5.40 4.40
N ARG A 10 31.17 4.59 3.53
CA ARG A 10 30.86 3.17 3.37
C ARG A 10 31.14 2.35 4.62
N LEU A 11 32.25 2.60 5.32
CA LEU A 11 32.56 1.94 6.59
C LEU A 11 31.51 2.27 7.67
N LYS A 12 31.04 3.53 7.72
CA LYS A 12 29.95 3.95 8.61
C LYS A 12 28.64 3.26 8.25
N ALA A 13 28.30 3.17 6.96
CA ALA A 13 27.10 2.48 6.48
C ALA A 13 27.08 1.00 6.87
N ARG A 14 28.19 0.28 6.68
CA ARG A 14 28.32 -1.14 7.06
C ARG A 14 28.07 -1.44 8.54
N ARG A 15 28.24 -0.45 9.43
CA ARG A 15 27.93 -0.60 10.87
C ARG A 15 26.45 -0.42 11.18
N LEU A 16 25.69 0.19 10.27
CA LEU A 16 24.28 0.52 10.46
C LEU A 16 23.34 -0.51 9.82
N VAL A 17 23.82 -1.30 8.86
CA VAL A 17 23.03 -2.30 8.14
C VAL A 17 23.55 -3.71 8.37
N HIS A 18 22.67 -4.70 8.26
CA HIS A 18 23.02 -6.11 8.47
C HIS A 18 23.55 -6.82 7.22
N ARG A 19 23.23 -6.34 6.01
CA ARG A 19 23.70 -6.91 4.74
C ARG A 19 24.65 -5.96 4.03
N ALA A 20 25.63 -6.52 3.33
CA ALA A 20 26.63 -5.73 2.61
C ALA A 20 26.01 -4.93 1.44
N GLY A 21 25.02 -5.49 0.72
CA GLY A 21 24.33 -4.80 -0.37
C GLY A 21 23.59 -3.54 0.11
N ASP A 22 22.86 -3.66 1.22
CA ASP A 22 22.14 -2.53 1.85
C ASP A 22 23.08 -1.36 2.24
N ALA A 23 24.38 -1.62 2.42
CA ALA A 23 25.34 -0.58 2.81
C ALA A 23 25.68 0.35 1.64
N ASP A 24 25.77 -0.20 0.42
CA ASP A 24 26.08 0.56 -0.78
C ASP A 24 24.86 1.43 -1.17
N ASP A 25 23.65 0.86 -1.07
CA ASP A 25 22.40 1.60 -1.27
C ASP A 25 22.25 2.76 -0.27
N LEU A 26 22.55 2.50 1.02
CA LEU A 26 22.47 3.51 2.06
C LEU A 26 23.47 4.67 1.84
N VAL A 27 24.66 4.38 1.33
CA VAL A 27 25.63 5.40 0.94
C VAL A 27 25.08 6.21 -0.23
N GLN A 28 24.56 5.55 -1.25
CA GLN A 28 23.99 6.21 -2.42
C GLN A 28 22.84 7.16 -2.03
N ASP A 29 21.87 6.69 -1.24
CA ASP A 29 20.75 7.51 -0.75
C ASP A 29 21.24 8.73 0.05
N THR A 30 22.28 8.54 0.87
CA THR A 30 22.87 9.63 1.66
C THR A 30 23.50 10.68 0.74
N LEU A 31 24.20 10.26 -0.31
CA LEU A 31 24.82 11.17 -1.29
C LEU A 31 23.77 11.92 -2.11
N VAL A 32 22.69 11.25 -2.51
CA VAL A 32 21.56 11.90 -3.20
C VAL A 32 20.96 12.98 -2.32
N ALA A 33 20.66 12.68 -1.05
CA ALA A 33 20.13 13.66 -0.11
C ALA A 33 21.10 14.84 0.13
N ALA A 34 22.41 14.58 0.13
CA ALA A 34 23.45 15.59 0.26
C ALA A 34 23.48 16.54 -0.94
N LEU A 35 23.40 15.98 -2.16
CA LEU A 35 23.32 16.75 -3.40
C LEU A 35 22.06 17.62 -3.45
N GLU A 36 20.90 17.07 -3.10
CA GLU A 36 19.64 17.82 -3.07
C GLU A 36 19.66 18.96 -2.05
N ALA A 37 20.33 18.75 -0.91
CA ALA A 37 20.49 19.77 0.12
C ALA A 37 21.62 20.78 -0.18
N GLY A 38 22.42 20.56 -1.23
CA GLY A 38 23.61 21.36 -1.52
C GLY A 38 24.67 21.30 -0.41
N ARG A 39 24.81 20.14 0.25
CA ARG A 39 25.66 19.96 1.42
C ARG A 39 26.67 18.84 1.22
N ASP A 40 27.86 19.01 1.79
CA ASP A 40 28.95 18.03 1.76
C ASP A 40 29.58 17.76 3.13
N ASP A 41 29.01 18.34 4.19
CA ASP A 41 29.48 18.17 5.57
C ASP A 41 29.35 16.70 6.07
N PRO A 42 30.45 16.03 6.46
CA PRO A 42 30.45 14.65 6.90
C PRO A 42 29.58 14.37 8.14
N ALA A 43 29.49 15.32 9.08
CA ALA A 43 28.72 15.14 10.30
C ALA A 43 27.21 15.06 9.99
N TRP A 44 26.73 15.90 9.08
CA TRP A 44 25.36 15.88 8.61
C TRP A 44 25.04 14.67 7.74
N MET A 45 25.93 14.30 6.81
CA MET A 45 25.74 13.07 6.01
C MET A 45 25.65 11.85 6.92
N HIS A 46 26.46 11.77 7.98
CA HIS A 46 26.33 10.72 8.98
C HIS A 46 24.99 10.77 9.74
N GLY A 47 24.49 11.97 10.05
CA GLY A 47 23.16 12.17 10.64
C GLY A 47 22.03 11.70 9.73
N VAL A 48 22.08 12.02 8.44
CA VAL A 48 21.12 11.58 7.41
C VAL A 48 21.17 10.07 7.24
N MET A 49 22.38 9.51 7.11
CA MET A 49 22.60 8.07 7.00
C MET A 49 21.96 7.28 8.16
N ARG A 50 22.11 7.75 9.40
CA ARG A 50 21.44 7.09 10.56
C ARG A 50 19.92 7.12 10.46
N LYS A 51 19.34 8.22 9.97
CA LYS A 51 17.88 8.34 9.77
C LYS A 51 17.39 7.39 8.67
N LEU A 52 18.12 7.34 7.55
CA LEU A 52 17.83 6.44 6.43
C LEU A 52 17.94 4.97 6.86
N ALA A 53 19.00 4.59 7.57
CA ALA A 53 19.16 3.23 8.10
C ALA A 53 18.01 2.84 9.05
N ALA A 54 17.62 3.74 9.95
CA ALA A 54 16.49 3.50 10.86
C ALA A 54 15.16 3.36 10.11
N MET A 55 14.97 4.11 9.02
CA MET A 55 13.80 4.00 8.15
C MET A 55 13.78 2.66 7.43
N GLN A 56 14.87 2.29 6.76
CA GLN A 56 15.03 1.01 6.06
C GLN A 56 14.82 -0.19 7.01
N ALA A 57 15.37 -0.13 8.23
CA ALA A 57 15.20 -1.19 9.24
C ALA A 57 13.73 -1.36 9.66
N ARG A 58 13.00 -0.26 9.89
CA ARG A 58 11.56 -0.30 10.21
C ARG A 58 10.75 -0.91 9.07
N THR A 59 11.04 -0.51 7.84
CA THR A 59 10.39 -1.06 6.64
C THR A 59 10.70 -2.54 6.46
N ALA A 60 11.95 -2.96 6.68
CA ALA A 60 12.35 -4.36 6.58
C ALA A 60 11.67 -5.26 7.63
N VAL A 61 11.53 -4.79 8.88
CA VAL A 61 10.82 -5.53 9.94
C VAL A 61 9.34 -5.70 9.56
N ARG A 62 8.66 -4.63 9.13
CA ARG A 62 7.26 -4.70 8.69
C ARG A 62 7.08 -5.59 7.47
N ARG A 63 7.98 -5.48 6.48
CA ARG A 63 7.99 -6.35 5.31
C ARG A 63 8.13 -7.83 5.71
N ARG A 64 9.04 -8.17 6.63
CA ARG A 64 9.17 -9.54 7.14
C ARG A 64 7.91 -10.02 7.86
N GLN A 65 7.25 -9.15 8.64
CA GLN A 65 5.98 -9.49 9.27
C GLN A 65 4.88 -9.75 8.22
N ARG A 66 4.85 -8.98 7.12
CA ARG A 66 3.94 -9.23 5.99
C ARG A 66 4.26 -10.54 5.29
N GLU A 67 5.52 -10.78 4.95
CA GLU A 67 5.96 -12.02 4.32
C GLU A 67 5.63 -13.24 5.20
N ALA A 68 5.82 -13.13 6.53
CA ALA A 68 5.43 -14.16 7.48
C ALA A 68 3.90 -14.34 7.59
N ALA A 69 3.11 -13.26 7.58
CA ALA A 69 1.66 -13.34 7.59
C ALA A 69 1.11 -13.94 6.30
N VAL A 70 1.71 -13.60 5.15
CA VAL A 70 1.39 -14.20 3.85
C VAL A 70 1.79 -15.67 3.81
N ALA A 71 2.96 -16.03 4.32
CA ALA A 71 3.38 -17.43 4.46
C ALA A 71 2.42 -18.22 5.37
N LEU A 72 1.94 -17.61 6.46
CA LEU A 72 0.94 -18.22 7.35
C LEU A 72 -0.42 -18.42 6.66
N VAL A 73 -0.83 -17.48 5.79
CA VAL A 73 -2.07 -17.57 5.00
C VAL A 73 -1.94 -18.57 3.84
N LEU A 74 -0.75 -18.71 3.26
CA LEU A 74 -0.49 -19.60 2.13
C LEU A 74 -0.13 -21.04 2.54
N GLY A 75 0.21 -21.27 3.81
CA GLY A 75 0.65 -22.56 4.34
C GLY A 75 2.07 -22.93 3.86
N ASP A 76 2.91 -23.42 4.77
CA ASP A 76 4.32 -23.79 4.50
C ASP A 76 4.46 -25.14 3.76
N ASP A 77 3.36 -25.64 3.17
CA ASP A 77 3.35 -26.86 2.38
C ASP A 77 3.15 -26.50 0.90
N PRO A 78 4.15 -26.69 0.02
CA PRO A 78 4.04 -26.44 -1.42
C PRO A 78 2.96 -27.30 -2.10
N SER A 79 2.40 -28.29 -1.38
CA SER A 79 1.27 -29.12 -1.81
C SER A 79 -0.10 -28.49 -1.51
N THR A 80 -0.14 -27.43 -0.70
CA THR A 80 -1.40 -26.79 -0.23
C THR A 80 -1.58 -25.37 -0.79
N THR A 81 -0.65 -24.84 -1.60
CA THR A 81 -0.82 -23.58 -2.35
C THR A 81 -1.70 -23.76 -3.59
N THR A 82 -2.80 -24.46 -3.40
CA THR A 82 -3.95 -24.32 -4.27
C THR A 82 -4.99 -23.69 -3.36
N LEU A 83 -5.12 -22.35 -3.40
CA LEU A 83 -6.47 -21.78 -3.39
C LEU A 83 -7.33 -22.79 -4.13
N PRO A 84 -8.44 -23.34 -3.61
CA PRO A 84 -9.24 -24.25 -4.41
C PRO A 84 -9.43 -23.53 -5.74
N VAL A 85 -8.87 -24.03 -6.84
CA VAL A 85 -8.84 -23.29 -8.12
C VAL A 85 -10.28 -22.90 -8.48
N GLU A 86 -11.21 -23.72 -8.03
CA GLU A 86 -12.65 -23.55 -7.95
C GLU A 86 -13.10 -22.26 -7.23
N ALA A 87 -12.59 -21.92 -6.04
CA ALA A 87 -12.95 -20.70 -5.30
C ALA A 87 -12.49 -19.43 -6.04
N TYR A 88 -11.26 -19.40 -6.55
CA TYR A 88 -10.76 -18.27 -7.35
C TYR A 88 -11.51 -18.13 -8.68
N SER A 89 -11.78 -19.26 -9.35
CA SER A 89 -12.56 -19.29 -10.60
C SER A 89 -13.99 -18.82 -10.38
N ARG A 90 -14.65 -19.29 -9.32
CA ARG A 90 -16.01 -18.88 -8.95
C ARG A 90 -16.09 -17.39 -8.61
N LEU A 91 -15.09 -16.85 -7.91
CA LEU A 91 -15.00 -15.40 -7.67
C LEU A 91 -14.81 -14.61 -8.98
N ARG A 92 -13.95 -15.08 -9.87
CA ARG A 92 -13.69 -14.43 -11.16
C ARG A 92 -14.95 -14.41 -12.03
N GLU A 93 -15.69 -15.52 -12.09
CA GLU A 93 -16.97 -15.63 -12.80
C GLU A 93 -18.03 -14.71 -12.19
N LEU A 94 -18.14 -14.71 -10.86
CA LEU A 94 -19.03 -13.80 -10.13
C LEU A 94 -18.71 -12.34 -10.46
N LEU A 95 -17.46 -11.92 -10.38
CA LEU A 95 -17.04 -10.56 -10.73
C LEU A 95 -17.33 -10.25 -12.20
N ALA A 96 -17.12 -11.19 -13.11
CA ALA A 96 -17.41 -11.03 -14.53
C ALA A 96 -18.92 -10.82 -14.79
N SER A 97 -19.79 -11.47 -14.02
CA SER A 97 -21.25 -11.34 -14.12
C SER A 97 -21.79 -9.99 -13.62
N MET A 98 -21.01 -9.26 -12.82
CA MET A 98 -21.47 -7.99 -12.23
C MET A 98 -21.51 -6.87 -13.28
N PRO A 99 -22.45 -5.92 -13.15
CA PRO A 99 -22.42 -4.68 -13.93
C PRO A 99 -21.07 -3.96 -13.79
N PRO A 100 -20.50 -3.35 -14.86
CA PRO A 100 -19.15 -2.79 -14.84
C PRO A 100 -18.91 -1.78 -13.70
N ALA A 101 -19.91 -0.95 -13.40
CA ALA A 101 -19.84 0.04 -12.32
C ALA A 101 -19.82 -0.59 -10.92
N ALA A 102 -20.54 -1.70 -10.71
CA ALA A 102 -20.55 -2.46 -9.47
C ALA A 102 -19.26 -3.27 -9.31
N ARG A 103 -18.79 -3.89 -10.41
CA ARG A 103 -17.53 -4.65 -10.45
C ARG A 103 -16.33 -3.82 -10.00
N ARG A 104 -16.21 -2.56 -10.47
CA ARG A 104 -15.12 -1.66 -10.03
C ARG A 104 -15.14 -1.41 -8.52
N VAL A 105 -16.32 -1.20 -7.94
CA VAL A 105 -16.46 -1.02 -6.48
C VAL A 105 -16.11 -2.31 -5.74
N ALA A 106 -16.57 -3.46 -6.23
CA ALA A 106 -16.28 -4.76 -5.63
C ALA A 106 -14.77 -5.03 -5.60
N VAL A 107 -14.07 -4.88 -6.73
CA VAL A 107 -12.62 -5.08 -6.81
C VAL A 107 -11.86 -4.19 -5.82
N LEU A 108 -12.18 -2.90 -5.77
CA LEU A 108 -11.50 -1.98 -4.83
C LEU A 108 -11.81 -2.32 -3.37
N ALA A 109 -13.05 -2.69 -3.05
CA ALA A 109 -13.40 -3.14 -1.71
C ALA A 109 -12.59 -4.39 -1.34
N LEU A 110 -12.51 -5.39 -2.22
CA LEU A 110 -11.75 -6.61 -1.99
C LEU A 110 -10.25 -6.36 -1.76
N HIS A 111 -9.70 -5.29 -2.32
CA HIS A 111 -8.33 -4.80 -2.03
C HIS A 111 -8.21 -4.00 -0.72
N GLY A 112 -9.25 -3.95 0.10
CA GLY A 112 -9.23 -3.30 1.42
C GLY A 112 -9.33 -1.78 1.38
N LEU A 113 -9.92 -1.20 0.32
CA LEU A 113 -10.20 0.23 0.28
C LEU A 113 -11.48 0.58 1.06
N ALA A 114 -11.44 1.69 1.78
CA ALA A 114 -12.58 2.23 2.50
C ALA A 114 -13.58 2.93 1.55
N ALA A 115 -14.82 3.11 2.01
CA ALA A 115 -15.88 3.71 1.21
C ALA A 115 -15.51 5.12 0.72
N GLU A 116 -14.89 5.94 1.58
CA GLU A 116 -14.42 7.29 1.26
C GLU A 116 -13.42 7.28 0.11
N GLU A 117 -12.46 6.36 0.16
CA GLU A 117 -11.39 6.24 -0.82
C GLU A 117 -11.95 5.77 -2.16
N ILE A 118 -12.82 4.77 -2.14
CA ILE A 118 -13.48 4.26 -3.35
C ILE A 118 -14.31 5.36 -4.01
N ARG A 119 -15.08 6.13 -3.23
CA ARG A 119 -15.88 7.26 -3.75
C ARG A 119 -14.99 8.33 -4.38
N TRP A 120 -13.88 8.66 -3.73
CA TRP A 120 -12.92 9.63 -4.25
C TRP A 120 -12.25 9.14 -5.53
N ILE A 121 -11.71 7.92 -5.55
CA ILE A 121 -11.02 7.33 -6.72
C ILE A 121 -11.96 7.25 -7.93
N LEU A 122 -13.20 6.80 -7.71
CA LEU A 122 -14.18 6.61 -8.78
C LEU A 122 -14.97 7.88 -9.12
N GLY A 123 -14.78 8.98 -8.40
CA GLY A 123 -15.51 10.24 -8.59
C GLY A 123 -17.03 10.10 -8.45
N VAL A 124 -17.50 9.30 -7.49
CA VAL A 124 -18.94 9.00 -7.34
C VAL A 124 -19.58 9.56 -6.09
N SER A 125 -20.84 9.97 -6.24
CA SER A 125 -21.67 10.40 -5.12
C SER A 125 -21.95 9.25 -4.15
N ASP A 126 -22.28 9.59 -2.91
CA ASP A 126 -22.66 8.61 -1.90
C ASP A 126 -23.88 7.78 -2.33
N THR A 127 -24.86 8.41 -2.97
CA THR A 127 -26.05 7.73 -3.51
C THR A 127 -25.68 6.70 -4.58
N ALA A 128 -24.83 7.08 -5.55
CA ALA A 128 -24.38 6.17 -6.60
C ALA A 128 -23.53 5.02 -6.04
N PHE A 129 -22.73 5.28 -5.01
CA PHE A 129 -21.97 4.26 -4.30
C PHE A 129 -22.88 3.25 -3.60
N ARG A 130 -23.91 3.70 -2.87
CA ARG A 130 -24.91 2.83 -2.22
C ARG A 130 -25.68 1.98 -3.24
N GLN A 131 -26.06 2.54 -4.39
CA GLN A 131 -26.71 1.79 -5.48
C GLN A 131 -25.81 0.65 -5.99
N ARG A 132 -24.52 0.93 -6.21
CA ARG A 132 -23.54 -0.08 -6.61
C ARG A 132 -23.35 -1.16 -5.55
N LEU A 133 -23.31 -0.78 -4.27
CA LEU A 133 -23.23 -1.73 -3.16
C LEU A 133 -24.46 -2.64 -3.09
N THR A 134 -25.65 -2.11 -3.35
CA THR A 134 -26.88 -2.92 -3.47
C THR A 134 -26.81 -3.88 -4.66
N SER A 135 -26.27 -3.44 -5.80
CA SER A 135 -26.06 -4.30 -6.96
C SER A 135 -25.09 -5.45 -6.65
N ILE A 136 -23.99 -5.17 -5.95
CA ILE A 136 -23.02 -6.18 -5.51
C ILE A 136 -23.72 -7.20 -4.61
N ARG A 137 -24.48 -6.74 -3.60
CA ARG A 137 -25.22 -7.62 -2.69
C ARG A 137 -26.20 -8.54 -3.43
N LYS A 138 -26.88 -8.03 -4.47
CA LYS A 138 -27.76 -8.84 -5.33
C LYS A 138 -26.97 -9.91 -6.09
N SER A 139 -25.86 -9.54 -6.73
CA SER A 139 -25.02 -10.50 -7.46
C SER A 139 -24.46 -11.59 -6.55
N LEU A 140 -24.05 -11.24 -5.32
CA LEU A 140 -23.62 -12.20 -4.31
C LEU A 140 -24.74 -13.18 -3.92
N ALA A 141 -25.94 -12.65 -3.66
CA ALA A 141 -27.10 -13.45 -3.32
C ALA A 141 -27.49 -14.43 -4.45
N THR A 142 -27.45 -13.98 -5.71
CA THR A 142 -27.72 -14.84 -6.88
C THR A 142 -26.70 -15.97 -7.00
N ALA A 143 -25.44 -15.74 -6.64
CA ALA A 143 -24.40 -16.76 -6.65
C ALA A 143 -24.40 -17.68 -5.41
N GLY A 144 -25.33 -17.46 -4.48
CA GLY A 144 -25.42 -18.21 -3.22
C GLY A 144 -24.22 -17.98 -2.30
N LEU A 145 -23.55 -16.82 -2.42
CA LEU A 145 -22.39 -16.46 -1.60
C LEU A 145 -22.77 -15.37 -0.62
N SER A 146 -22.44 -15.56 0.65
CA SER A 146 -22.44 -14.47 1.62
C SER A 146 -21.28 -13.52 1.36
N ALA A 147 -21.39 -12.29 1.89
CA ALA A 147 -20.28 -11.35 1.84
C ALA A 147 -19.03 -11.95 2.51
N GLY A 148 -19.19 -12.58 3.68
CA GLY A 148 -18.08 -13.21 4.41
C GLY A 148 -17.35 -14.28 3.60
N GLU A 149 -18.08 -15.12 2.86
CA GLU A 149 -17.50 -16.14 1.98
C GLU A 149 -16.79 -15.53 0.78
N ALA A 150 -17.35 -14.47 0.19
CA ALA A 150 -16.69 -13.75 -0.91
C ALA A 150 -15.38 -13.06 -0.47
N TRP A 151 -15.33 -12.56 0.77
CA TRP A 151 -14.12 -12.01 1.38
C TRP A 151 -13.11 -13.11 1.73
N ALA A 152 -13.56 -14.23 2.33
CA ALA A 152 -12.70 -15.35 2.68
C ALA A 152 -12.09 -16.07 1.47
N ALA A 153 -12.76 -16.03 0.31
CA ALA A 153 -12.28 -16.61 -0.94
C ALA A 153 -11.07 -15.86 -1.55
N ILE A 154 -10.68 -14.71 -0.99
CA ILE A 154 -9.57 -13.91 -1.49
C ILE A 154 -8.40 -13.98 -0.52
N PRO A 155 -7.25 -14.55 -0.94
CA PRO A 155 -6.04 -14.51 -0.15
C PRO A 155 -5.67 -13.07 0.14
N GLY A 156 -5.54 -12.73 1.43
CA GLY A 156 -5.18 -11.39 1.88
C GLY A 156 -6.33 -10.37 1.90
N ALA A 157 -7.58 -10.75 1.58
CA ALA A 157 -8.74 -9.88 1.82
C ALA A 157 -9.22 -9.99 3.27
N GLY A 158 -8.38 -9.52 4.18
CA GLY A 158 -8.74 -9.05 5.51
C GLY A 158 -8.23 -7.62 5.65
N PRO A 159 -8.57 -6.88 6.72
CA PRO A 159 -8.08 -5.52 6.89
C PRO A 159 -6.56 -5.52 7.10
N SER A 160 -5.77 -5.47 6.03
CA SER A 160 -4.31 -5.26 6.08
C SER A 160 -3.93 -3.82 6.42
N ARG A 161 -4.85 -3.04 6.98
CA ARG A 161 -4.58 -1.73 7.60
C ARG A 161 -4.47 -1.79 9.10
N CYS A 162 -4.19 -2.97 9.65
CA CYS A 162 -3.85 -3.10 11.06
C CYS A 162 -2.38 -2.71 11.27
N VAL A 163 -2.08 -1.44 10.99
CA VAL A 163 -0.94 -0.80 11.64
C VAL A 163 -1.55 0.02 12.77
N ASP A 164 -1.03 -0.14 13.99
CA ASP A 164 -1.39 0.69 15.14
C ASP A 164 -0.83 2.11 14.90
N LEU A 165 -1.47 2.81 13.97
CA LEU A 165 -1.07 4.13 13.50
C LEU A 165 -1.55 5.14 14.52
N GLN A 166 -0.67 6.07 14.88
CA GLN A 166 -1.08 7.26 15.60
C GLN A 166 -1.90 8.16 14.67
N TYR A 167 -3.17 7.81 14.46
CA TYR A 167 -4.09 8.43 13.49
C TYR A 167 -4.10 9.95 13.58
N GLY A 168 -3.94 10.52 14.79
CA GLY A 168 -3.84 11.96 15.00
C GLY A 168 -2.59 12.62 14.39
N LEU A 169 -1.43 11.96 14.41
CA LEU A 169 -0.22 12.44 13.75
C LEU A 169 -0.31 12.22 12.24
N LEU A 170 -0.77 11.04 11.84
CA LEU A 170 -0.93 10.66 10.44
C LEU A 170 -1.83 11.64 9.70
N ARG A 171 -2.99 11.93 10.28
CA ARG A 171 -3.96 12.88 9.73
C ARG A 171 -3.38 14.29 9.62
N ARG A 172 -2.58 14.74 10.59
CA ARG A 172 -1.94 16.06 10.53
C ARG A 172 -0.91 16.14 9.40
N ALA A 173 -0.06 15.12 9.27
CA ALA A 173 0.94 15.05 8.21
C ALA A 173 0.29 14.99 6.82
N LEU A 174 -0.71 14.11 6.63
CA LEU A 174 -1.45 14.00 5.38
C LEU A 174 -2.21 15.29 5.02
N LYS A 175 -2.85 15.93 6.00
CA LYS A 175 -3.52 17.23 5.79
C LYS A 175 -2.55 18.33 5.39
N ALA A 176 -1.38 18.38 6.01
CA ALA A 176 -0.34 19.34 5.65
C ALA A 176 0.17 19.09 4.22
N ALA A 177 0.38 17.83 3.84
CA ALA A 177 0.88 17.46 2.52
C ALA A 177 -0.14 17.70 1.38
N ILE A 178 -1.45 17.60 1.64
CA ILE A 178 -2.50 17.88 0.65
C ILE A 178 -2.65 19.40 0.37
N ASP A 179 -2.18 20.26 1.28
CA ASP A 179 -2.07 21.71 1.12
C ASP A 179 -3.24 22.40 0.36
N ARG A 180 -4.45 22.32 0.93
CA ARG A 180 -5.71 22.90 0.38
C ARG A 180 -6.10 22.46 -1.04
N ARG A 181 -5.37 21.56 -1.68
CA ARG A 181 -5.71 21.00 -2.99
C ARG A 181 -6.68 19.83 -2.83
N PRO A 182 -7.53 19.55 -3.83
CA PRO A 182 -8.27 18.29 -3.85
C PRO A 182 -7.26 17.13 -3.90
N GLY A 183 -7.41 16.18 -2.97
CA GLY A 183 -6.50 15.07 -2.83
C GLY A 183 -6.99 14.05 -1.80
N LEU A 184 -6.50 12.82 -1.93
CA LEU A 184 -6.73 11.75 -0.98
C LEU A 184 -5.43 11.40 -0.26
N GLY A 185 -5.46 11.48 1.06
CA GLY A 185 -4.38 11.03 1.93
C GLY A 185 -4.69 9.63 2.46
N THR A 186 -3.80 8.69 2.22
CA THR A 186 -3.92 7.30 2.71
C THR A 186 -2.56 6.78 3.17
N HIS A 187 -2.48 5.51 3.51
CA HIS A 187 -1.24 4.83 3.85
C HIS A 187 -1.19 3.44 3.21
N ASP A 188 0.02 2.96 2.91
CA ASP A 188 0.22 1.55 2.55
C ASP A 188 0.15 0.63 3.78
N ALA A 189 0.20 -0.68 3.56
CA ALA A 189 0.22 -1.67 4.64
C ALA A 189 1.45 -1.54 5.58
N ASP A 190 2.49 -0.82 5.17
CA ASP A 190 3.67 -0.53 5.98
C ASP A 190 3.54 0.79 6.77
N GLY A 191 2.44 1.53 6.60
CA GLY A 191 2.19 2.82 7.24
C GLY A 191 2.90 4.01 6.58
N HIS A 192 3.49 3.84 5.39
CA HIS A 192 3.99 4.97 4.61
C HIS A 192 2.82 5.82 4.13
N LEU A 193 2.98 7.13 4.23
CA LEU A 193 1.97 8.09 3.83
C LEU A 193 1.96 8.21 2.31
N ILE A 194 0.78 8.03 1.73
CA ILE A 194 0.54 8.20 0.30
C ILE A 194 -0.40 9.39 0.15
N VAL A 195 -0.01 10.34 -0.70
CA VAL A 195 -0.88 11.44 -1.11
C VAL A 195 -1.17 11.29 -2.60
N LEU A 196 -2.44 11.12 -2.93
CA LEU A 196 -2.93 11.11 -4.29
C LEU A 196 -3.45 12.52 -4.61
N GLY A 197 -2.72 13.24 -5.44
CA GLY A 197 -3.12 14.56 -5.96
C GLY A 197 -3.87 14.46 -7.27
N GLY A 198 -4.69 15.47 -7.55
CA GLY A 198 -5.43 15.62 -8.82
C GLY A 198 -6.94 15.44 -8.67
N ASP A 199 -7.66 15.66 -9.77
CA ASP A 199 -9.07 15.32 -9.85
C ASP A 199 -9.25 13.80 -9.89
N ALA A 200 -10.30 13.30 -9.24
CA ALA A 200 -10.76 11.92 -9.39
C ALA A 200 -10.82 11.53 -10.88
N HIS A 201 -10.57 10.25 -11.19
CA HIS A 201 -10.55 9.78 -12.57
C HIS A 201 -11.85 10.19 -13.29
N ARG A 202 -11.78 11.22 -14.15
CA ARG A 202 -12.88 11.54 -15.07
C ARG A 202 -12.89 10.48 -16.13
N SER A 203 -13.71 9.45 -15.98
CA SER A 203 -14.18 8.74 -17.17
C SER A 203 -15.00 9.75 -17.95
N ALA A 204 -14.70 9.95 -19.25
CA ALA A 204 -15.63 10.64 -20.14
C ALA A 204 -17.03 9.98 -19.97
N PRO A 205 -18.13 10.75 -19.98
CA PRO A 205 -19.46 10.20 -19.79
C PRO A 205 -19.83 9.30 -20.98
N GLY A 206 -19.42 8.03 -20.91
CA GLY A 206 -19.99 6.95 -21.72
C GLY A 206 -21.23 6.47 -21.00
N GLY A 207 -22.39 6.88 -21.50
CA GLY A 207 -23.69 6.42 -21.01
C GLY A 207 -23.80 4.89 -21.11
N ASN A 208 -24.46 4.31 -20.11
CA ASN A 208 -25.24 3.09 -20.31
C ASN A 208 -26.66 3.51 -20.69
#